data_AF-A0A6N3QLP8-F1
#
_entry.id   AF-A0A6N3QLP8-F1
#
_cell.length_a   1.000
_cell.length_b   1.000
_cell.length_c   1.000
_cell.angle_alpha   90.00
_cell.angle_beta   90.00
_cell.angle_gamma   90.00
#
_symmetry.space_group_name_H-M   'P 1'
#
loop_
_entity.id
_entity.type
_entity.pdbx_description
1 polymer ?
#
loop_
_entity_poly.entity_id
_entity_poly.type
_entity_poly.pdbx_seq_one_letter_code
_entity_poly.pdbx_strand_id
1 'polypeptide(L)'
;MSAFTPASEVLLRHSDDFEQSRILFAGDLQDDLPARLDTAASRAHTQQFHHWQVLSRQMGDNARFSLVATVDDVADCDTLIYYWPKNKPEAQFQLMNLLSLLPVGTDIFVVGENRSGVRSAEQMLADYAPLNKVDSARRCGLYFGRLEKQPVFDADKFWGEYSVDGLTVKTLPGVFSRDGLDVGSQLLLSTLTPHTKGKVLDVGCGAGVLSVAFARHSPKIRLTLCDVSAPAVEASRATLAANCVEGEVFASNVFSEVKGRFDMIISNPPFHDGMQTSLDAAQTLIRGAVRHLNSGGELRIVANAFLPYPDVLDETFGFHEVIAQTGRFKVYRAIMTRQAKKG
;
A
#
# COMPACT_ATOMS: atom_id res chain seq x y z
N MET A 1 8.36 -13.16 -20.16
CA MET A 1 8.19 -11.74 -19.81
C MET A 1 9.41 -11.32 -19.00
N SER A 2 9.86 -10.07 -19.14
CA SER A 2 10.95 -9.53 -18.34
C SER A 2 10.66 -9.67 -16.84
N ALA A 3 11.69 -9.93 -16.03
CA ALA A 3 11.56 -10.01 -14.58
C ALA A 3 11.31 -8.63 -13.94
N PHE A 4 11.60 -7.54 -14.68
CA PHE A 4 11.53 -6.17 -14.20
C PHE A 4 10.33 -5.41 -14.79
N THR A 5 9.88 -4.41 -14.05
CA THR A 5 8.85 -3.49 -14.51
C THR A 5 9.32 -2.65 -15.69
N PRO A 6 8.39 -2.11 -16.51
CA PRO A 6 8.72 -1.16 -17.57
C PRO A 6 9.59 0.03 -17.12
N ALA A 7 9.42 0.51 -15.89
CA ALA A 7 10.23 1.60 -15.34
C ALA A 7 11.68 1.16 -15.06
N SER A 8 11.86 0.01 -14.42
CA SER A 8 13.17 -0.60 -14.19
C SER A 8 13.89 -0.94 -15.50
N GLU A 9 13.18 -1.42 -16.53
CA GLU A 9 13.76 -1.62 -17.86
C GLU A 9 14.27 -0.34 -18.52
N VAL A 10 13.66 0.83 -18.23
CA VAL A 10 14.18 2.11 -18.73
C VAL A 10 15.49 2.46 -18.03
N LEU A 11 15.58 2.26 -16.71
CA LEU A 11 16.83 2.51 -15.96
C LEU A 11 17.97 1.61 -16.41
N LEU A 12 17.70 0.32 -16.68
CA LEU A 12 18.70 -0.63 -17.16
C LEU A 12 19.33 -0.26 -18.51
N ARG A 13 18.75 0.67 -19.27
CA ARG A 13 19.36 1.19 -20.51
C ARG A 13 20.44 2.24 -20.25
N HIS A 14 20.55 2.71 -19.01
CA HIS A 14 21.51 3.71 -18.53
C HIS A 14 22.32 3.13 -17.36
N SER A 15 22.50 1.80 -17.30
CA SER A 15 23.20 1.12 -16.20
C SER A 15 24.60 1.68 -15.95
N ASP A 16 25.32 1.99 -17.01
CA ASP A 16 26.71 2.44 -16.97
C ASP A 16 26.84 3.80 -16.25
N ASP A 17 25.79 4.62 -16.27
CA ASP A 17 25.74 5.91 -15.55
C ASP A 17 25.64 5.73 -14.02
N PHE A 18 25.22 4.55 -13.56
CA PHE A 18 24.92 4.26 -12.16
C PHE A 18 26.01 3.49 -11.42
N GLU A 19 26.98 2.89 -12.14
CA GLU A 19 27.99 1.99 -11.54
C GLU A 19 28.81 2.62 -10.41
N GLN A 20 29.14 3.90 -10.52
CA GLN A 20 29.92 4.63 -9.52
C GLN A 20 29.06 5.44 -8.54
N SER A 21 27.74 5.39 -8.68
CA SER A 21 26.79 6.20 -7.91
C SER A 21 26.43 5.54 -6.58
N ARG A 22 26.15 6.36 -5.57
CA ARG A 22 25.63 5.93 -4.26
C ARG A 22 24.15 6.25 -4.20
N ILE A 23 23.33 5.27 -4.56
CA ILE A 23 21.94 5.48 -4.93
C ILE A 23 21.00 5.23 -3.76
N LEU A 24 20.08 6.18 -3.53
CA LEU A 24 18.84 5.96 -2.80
C LEU A 24 17.71 5.65 -3.78
N PHE A 25 17.08 4.49 -3.64
CA PHE A 25 15.87 4.11 -4.35
C PHE A 25 14.64 4.42 -3.50
N ALA A 26 13.63 5.07 -4.09
CA ALA A 26 12.38 5.35 -3.39
C ALA A 26 11.18 5.43 -4.34
N GLY A 27 9.98 5.55 -3.77
CA GLY A 27 8.72 5.61 -4.51
C GLY A 27 8.09 4.23 -4.72
N ASP A 28 7.55 3.99 -5.92
CA ASP A 28 6.82 2.76 -6.28
C ASP A 28 7.74 1.59 -6.66
N LEU A 29 8.46 1.04 -5.68
CA LEU A 29 9.48 -0.02 -5.82
C LEU A 29 8.89 -1.43 -6.08
N GLN A 30 8.21 -1.59 -7.21
CA GLN A 30 7.44 -2.78 -7.59
C GLN A 30 8.29 -4.04 -7.91
N ASP A 31 9.60 -3.91 -8.07
CA ASP A 31 10.52 -5.02 -8.33
C ASP A 31 11.82 -4.90 -7.53
N ASP A 32 12.71 -5.87 -7.68
CA ASP A 32 13.96 -5.99 -6.91
C ASP A 32 15.17 -5.33 -7.59
N LEU A 33 14.98 -4.48 -8.61
CA LEU A 33 16.08 -3.75 -9.24
C LEU A 33 16.96 -2.97 -8.22
N PRO A 34 16.41 -2.31 -7.17
CA PRO A 34 17.23 -1.64 -6.16
C PRO A 34 18.30 -2.53 -5.49
N ALA A 35 18.08 -3.84 -5.43
CA ALA A 35 19.01 -4.81 -4.86
C ALA A 35 19.97 -5.43 -5.89
N ARG A 36 19.72 -5.21 -7.19
CA ARG A 36 20.40 -5.90 -8.30
C ARG A 36 21.14 -5.00 -9.27
N LEU A 37 20.86 -3.69 -9.26
CA LEU A 37 21.59 -2.73 -10.08
C LEU A 37 23.03 -2.60 -9.55
N ASP A 38 24.01 -2.66 -10.46
CA ASP A 38 25.41 -2.44 -10.12
C ASP A 38 25.62 -0.95 -9.79
N THR A 39 26.04 -0.67 -8.54
CA THR A 39 26.25 0.67 -7.99
C THR A 39 27.41 0.66 -7.00
N ALA A 40 27.94 1.83 -6.64
CA ALA A 40 28.94 1.93 -5.58
C ALA A 40 28.33 1.65 -4.19
N ALA A 41 27.06 2.04 -4.00
CA ALA A 41 26.24 1.66 -2.86
C ALA A 41 24.75 1.82 -3.19
N SER A 42 23.90 0.94 -2.67
CA SER A 42 22.44 1.02 -2.81
C SER A 42 21.75 1.08 -1.46
N ARG A 43 20.86 2.06 -1.28
CA ARG A 43 19.88 2.17 -0.20
C ARG A 43 18.47 2.22 -0.78
N ALA A 44 17.47 1.82 -0.01
CA ALA A 44 16.07 1.95 -0.38
C ALA A 44 15.23 2.45 0.78
N HIS A 45 14.34 3.41 0.51
CA HIS A 45 13.28 3.81 1.43
C HIS A 45 11.93 3.55 0.78
N THR A 46 11.02 2.90 1.51
CA THR A 46 9.67 2.65 1.00
C THR A 46 8.60 2.79 2.07
N GLN A 47 7.42 3.24 1.63
CA GLN A 47 6.20 3.25 2.43
C GLN A 47 5.39 1.96 2.28
N GLN A 48 5.92 0.96 1.56
CA GLN A 48 5.23 -0.30 1.27
C GLN A 48 5.94 -1.48 1.94
N PHE A 49 5.28 -2.09 2.92
CA PHE A 49 5.86 -3.14 3.76
C PHE A 49 6.27 -4.39 2.96
N HIS A 50 5.48 -4.77 1.95
CA HIS A 50 5.78 -5.91 1.09
C HIS A 50 6.99 -5.66 0.18
N HIS A 51 7.17 -4.44 -0.34
CA HIS A 51 8.39 -4.06 -1.06
C HIS A 51 9.62 -4.13 -0.13
N TRP A 52 9.49 -3.59 1.09
CA TRP A 52 10.55 -3.70 2.10
C TRP A 52 10.88 -5.16 2.43
N GLN A 53 9.90 -6.05 2.59
CA GLN A 53 10.14 -7.47 2.83
C GLN A 53 10.93 -8.14 1.69
N VAL A 54 10.72 -7.73 0.44
CA VAL A 54 11.48 -8.24 -0.70
C VAL A 54 12.91 -7.69 -0.68
N LEU A 55 13.05 -6.37 -0.55
CA LEU A 55 14.35 -5.69 -0.63
C LEU A 55 15.25 -5.99 0.57
N SER A 56 14.72 -5.95 1.79
CA SER A 56 15.49 -6.19 3.02
C SER A 56 16.10 -7.59 3.11
N ARG A 57 15.53 -8.59 2.43
CA ARG A 57 16.13 -9.94 2.34
C ARG A 57 17.48 -9.93 1.62
N GLN A 58 17.67 -9.02 0.67
CA GLN A 58 18.91 -8.90 -0.09
C GLN A 58 19.78 -7.73 0.41
N MET A 59 19.16 -6.62 0.80
CA MET A 59 19.83 -5.37 1.17
C MET A 59 20.06 -5.19 2.68
N GLY A 60 19.44 -6.02 3.53
CA GLY A 60 19.50 -5.86 4.98
C GLY A 60 19.02 -4.47 5.44
N ASP A 61 19.78 -3.85 6.34
CA ASP A 61 19.48 -2.52 6.91
C ASP A 61 19.57 -1.36 5.90
N ASN A 62 20.06 -1.63 4.68
CA ASN A 62 20.03 -0.64 3.60
C ASN A 62 18.64 -0.48 2.99
N ALA A 63 17.68 -1.36 3.27
CA ALA A 63 16.27 -1.18 2.92
C ALA A 63 15.43 -0.82 4.15
N ARG A 64 14.77 0.33 4.09
CA ARG A 64 14.04 0.93 5.22
C ARG A 64 12.56 1.09 4.91
N PHE A 65 11.72 0.84 5.92
CA PHE A 65 10.28 1.00 5.86
C PHE A 65 9.80 1.95 6.95
N SER A 66 9.20 3.07 6.55
CA SER A 66 8.57 4.03 7.46
C SER A 66 7.67 4.98 6.67
N LEU A 67 6.78 5.71 7.37
CA LEU A 67 5.99 6.78 6.74
C LEU A 67 6.91 7.92 6.27
N VAL A 68 7.83 8.36 7.12
CA VAL A 68 8.73 9.48 6.87
C VAL A 68 10.17 8.98 6.89
N ALA A 69 10.91 9.18 5.80
CA ALA A 69 12.35 8.99 5.75
C ALA A 69 13.07 9.89 6.76
N THR A 70 14.17 9.39 7.31
CA THR A 70 15.03 10.13 8.24
C THR A 70 16.36 10.49 7.59
N VAL A 71 17.15 11.34 8.24
CA VAL A 71 18.51 11.69 7.79
C VAL A 71 19.37 10.43 7.63
N ASP A 72 19.24 9.46 8.55
CA ASP A 72 19.99 8.20 8.50
C ASP A 72 19.58 7.32 7.30
N ASP A 73 18.31 7.36 6.91
CA ASP A 73 17.81 6.57 5.78
C ASP A 73 18.37 7.07 4.44
N VAL A 74 18.70 8.36 4.34
CA VAL A 74 19.23 9.00 3.12
C VAL A 74 20.74 9.26 3.18
N ALA A 75 21.40 8.87 4.28
CA ALA A 75 22.81 9.17 4.52
C ALA A 75 23.73 8.49 3.50
N ASP A 76 24.78 9.23 3.14
CA ASP A 76 25.80 8.82 2.17
C ASP A 76 25.22 8.40 0.80
N CYS A 77 24.18 9.08 0.32
CA CYS A 77 23.66 8.94 -1.03
C CYS A 77 23.91 10.23 -1.84
N ASP A 78 24.46 10.09 -3.05
CA ASP A 78 24.69 11.19 -3.99
C ASP A 78 23.66 11.23 -5.13
N THR A 79 22.85 10.18 -5.24
CA THR A 79 21.87 10.00 -6.32
C THR A 79 20.54 9.50 -5.76
N LEU A 80 19.43 10.09 -6.19
CA LEU A 80 18.07 9.59 -5.95
C LEU A 80 17.51 9.00 -7.24
N ILE A 81 17.11 7.73 -7.21
CA ILE A 81 16.24 7.14 -8.23
C ILE A 81 14.83 7.00 -7.64
N TYR A 82 13.92 7.85 -8.11
CA TYR A 82 12.54 7.89 -7.64
C TYR A 82 11.58 7.29 -8.67
N TYR A 83 10.88 6.23 -8.27
CA TYR A 83 9.82 5.58 -9.04
C TYR A 83 8.50 6.30 -8.80
N TRP A 84 7.99 6.98 -9.83
CA TRP A 84 6.78 7.78 -9.75
C TRP A 84 5.54 6.92 -9.46
N PRO A 85 4.80 7.19 -8.36
CA PRO A 85 3.62 6.43 -7.99
C PRO A 85 2.41 6.81 -8.84
N LYS A 86 1.31 6.07 -8.68
CA LYS A 86 0.05 6.34 -9.41
C LYS A 86 -0.69 7.58 -8.91
N ASN A 87 -0.40 8.05 -7.69
CA ASN A 87 -1.10 9.16 -7.05
C ASN A 87 -0.18 10.38 -6.90
N LYS A 88 -0.52 11.51 -7.51
CA LYS A 88 0.32 12.73 -7.48
C LYS A 88 0.53 13.29 -6.06
N PRO A 89 -0.49 13.38 -5.18
CA PRO A 89 -0.28 13.75 -3.79
C PRO A 89 0.67 12.83 -3.01
N GLU A 90 0.65 11.52 -3.28
CA GLU A 90 1.65 10.58 -2.71
C GLU A 90 3.05 10.93 -3.20
N ALA A 91 3.21 11.19 -4.50
CA ALA A 91 4.48 11.64 -5.07
C ALA A 91 5.00 12.92 -4.42
N GLN A 92 4.10 13.89 -4.20
CA GLN A 92 4.42 15.14 -3.55
C GLN A 92 4.89 14.92 -2.10
N PHE A 93 4.17 14.10 -1.32
CA PHE A 93 4.57 13.78 0.05
C PHE A 93 5.98 13.18 0.09
N GLN A 94 6.22 12.16 -0.74
CA GLN A 94 7.49 11.43 -0.75
C GLN A 94 8.65 12.29 -1.26
N LEU A 95 8.46 13.03 -2.36
CA LEU A 95 9.51 13.88 -2.93
C LEU A 95 9.85 15.06 -2.02
N MET A 96 8.85 15.73 -1.44
CA MET A 96 9.14 16.83 -0.49
C MET A 96 9.90 16.30 0.73
N ASN A 97 9.53 15.13 1.23
CA ASN A 97 10.24 14.47 2.32
C ASN A 97 11.71 14.18 1.96
N LEU A 98 11.94 13.39 0.91
CA LEU A 98 13.28 12.95 0.50
C LEU A 98 14.19 14.12 0.12
N LEU A 99 13.70 15.06 -0.70
CA LEU A 99 14.49 16.20 -1.15
C LEU A 99 14.80 17.18 -0.02
N SER A 100 14.00 17.22 1.05
CA SER A 100 14.31 18.06 2.23
C SER A 100 15.52 17.54 3.03
N LEU A 101 15.89 16.27 2.83
CA LEU A 101 16.94 15.58 3.58
C LEU A 101 18.22 15.37 2.74
N LEU A 102 18.07 15.15 1.43
CA LEU A 102 19.18 14.92 0.51
C LEU A 102 20.03 16.20 0.32
N PRO A 103 21.37 16.10 0.26
CA PRO A 103 22.24 17.26 0.06
C PRO A 103 21.95 18.02 -1.25
N VAL A 104 22.14 19.35 -1.22
CA VAL A 104 22.20 20.13 -2.47
C VAL A 104 23.34 19.59 -3.33
N GLY A 105 23.07 19.40 -4.62
CA GLY A 105 23.97 18.78 -5.60
C GLY A 105 23.70 17.29 -5.85
N THR A 106 22.80 16.64 -5.10
CA THR A 106 22.35 15.27 -5.38
C THR A 106 21.71 15.17 -6.76
N ASP A 107 22.06 14.13 -7.51
CA ASP A 107 21.50 13.81 -8.82
C ASP A 107 20.10 13.19 -8.64
N ILE A 108 19.09 13.71 -9.33
CA ILE A 108 17.69 13.32 -9.16
C ILE A 108 17.19 12.70 -10.47
N PHE A 109 16.92 11.40 -10.43
CA PHE A 109 16.25 10.67 -11.49
C PHE A 109 14.80 10.37 -11.09
N VAL A 110 13.86 10.71 -11.98
CA VAL A 110 12.45 10.33 -11.84
C VAL A 110 12.05 9.44 -12.99
N VAL A 111 11.59 8.23 -12.71
CA VAL A 111 11.13 7.27 -13.70
C VAL A 111 9.68 6.86 -13.44
N GLY A 112 8.87 6.73 -14.48
CA GLY A 112 7.51 6.24 -14.31
C GLY A 112 6.68 6.21 -15.57
N GLU A 113 5.50 5.61 -15.49
CA GLU A 113 4.59 5.48 -16.62
C GLU A 113 3.92 6.81 -16.98
N ASN A 114 3.82 7.10 -18.28
CA ASN A 114 3.13 8.32 -18.76
C ASN A 114 1.66 8.37 -18.33
N ARG A 115 0.97 7.23 -18.27
CA ARG A 115 -0.44 7.15 -17.84
C ARG A 115 -0.64 7.43 -16.36
N SER A 116 0.41 7.26 -15.54
CA SER A 116 0.43 7.59 -14.12
C SER A 116 0.80 9.06 -13.87
N GLY A 117 1.00 9.85 -14.93
CA GLY A 117 1.19 11.28 -14.83
C GLY A 117 2.61 11.72 -14.47
N VAL A 118 3.63 10.89 -14.72
CA VAL A 118 5.06 11.19 -14.40
C VAL A 118 5.54 12.55 -14.90
N ARG A 119 4.97 13.06 -16.00
CA ARG A 119 5.26 14.42 -16.54
C ARG A 119 5.03 15.53 -15.53
N SER A 120 4.18 15.31 -14.53
CA SER A 120 3.96 16.27 -13.43
C SER A 120 5.21 16.50 -12.57
N ALA A 121 6.22 15.62 -12.64
CA ALA A 121 7.47 15.76 -11.91
C ALA A 121 8.20 17.07 -12.26
N GLU A 122 8.23 17.45 -13.54
CA GLU A 122 8.90 18.69 -14.00
C GLU A 122 8.33 19.92 -13.28
N GLN A 123 7.00 20.08 -13.30
CA GLN A 123 6.36 21.21 -12.61
C GLN A 123 6.47 21.11 -11.09
N MET A 124 6.40 19.90 -10.53
CA MET A 124 6.47 19.69 -9.09
C MET A 124 7.85 20.02 -8.51
N LEU A 125 8.92 19.81 -9.29
CA LEU A 125 10.32 19.98 -8.86
C LEU A 125 10.97 21.24 -9.43
N ALA A 126 10.26 22.07 -10.21
CA ALA A 126 10.81 23.23 -10.90
C ALA A 126 11.62 24.18 -10.00
N ASP A 127 11.20 24.40 -8.75
CA ASP A 127 11.85 25.31 -7.80
C ASP A 127 12.95 24.65 -6.94
N TYR A 128 13.16 23.33 -7.08
CA TYR A 128 14.03 22.54 -6.20
C TYR A 128 15.11 21.79 -6.99
N ALA A 129 14.71 21.09 -8.04
CA ALA A 129 15.56 20.28 -8.92
C ALA A 129 14.99 20.33 -10.34
N PRO A 130 15.30 21.36 -11.14
CA PRO A 130 14.80 21.49 -12.50
C PRO A 130 15.08 20.23 -13.32
N LEU A 131 14.02 19.57 -13.80
CA LEU A 131 14.13 18.30 -14.51
C LEU A 131 14.12 18.50 -16.02
N ASN A 132 14.96 17.72 -16.71
CA ASN A 132 14.94 17.53 -18.15
C ASN A 132 14.63 16.08 -18.47
N LYS A 133 13.81 15.86 -19.51
CA LYS A 133 13.52 14.50 -19.98
C LYS A 133 14.75 13.88 -20.67
N VAL A 134 15.21 12.74 -20.19
CA VAL A 134 16.39 12.01 -20.70
C VAL A 134 15.99 10.93 -21.69
N ASP A 135 14.94 10.16 -21.38
CA ASP A 135 14.55 9.01 -22.19
C ASP A 135 13.03 8.78 -22.11
N SER A 136 12.52 8.01 -23.07
CA SER A 136 11.13 7.60 -23.15
C SER A 136 11.03 6.26 -23.87
N ALA A 137 10.77 5.19 -23.12
CA ALA A 137 10.49 3.88 -23.69
C ALA A 137 9.50 3.10 -22.83
N ARG A 138 8.94 2.02 -23.37
CA ARG A 138 7.98 1.15 -22.66
C ARG A 138 6.80 1.91 -22.04
N ARG A 139 6.37 3.02 -22.66
CA ARG A 139 5.35 3.97 -22.15
C ARG A 139 5.75 4.67 -20.84
N CYS A 140 7.01 4.62 -20.46
CA CYS A 140 7.59 5.36 -19.35
C CYS A 140 8.36 6.59 -19.84
N GLY A 141 8.54 7.56 -18.96
CA GLY A 141 9.46 8.68 -19.11
C GLY A 141 10.52 8.63 -18.02
N LEU A 142 11.76 8.94 -18.39
CA LEU A 142 12.89 9.15 -17.48
C LEU A 142 13.28 10.62 -17.52
N TYR A 143 13.40 11.22 -16.34
CA TYR A 143 13.73 12.63 -16.14
C TYR A 143 14.94 12.72 -15.23
N PHE A 144 15.79 13.71 -15.47
CA PHE A 144 17.00 13.97 -14.71
C PHE A 144 17.11 15.45 -14.37
N GLY A 145 17.56 15.74 -13.16
CA GLY A 145 18.00 17.07 -12.74
C GLY A 145 18.93 16.95 -11.56
N ARG A 146 19.33 18.11 -11.02
CA ARG A 146 20.17 18.18 -9.82
C ARG A 146 19.46 18.97 -8.74
N LEU A 147 19.54 18.54 -7.49
CA LEU A 147 18.93 19.25 -6.38
C LEU A 147 19.67 20.58 -6.14
N GLU A 148 19.05 21.70 -6.49
CA GLU A 148 19.60 23.05 -6.31
C GLU A 148 19.20 23.64 -4.96
N LYS A 149 18.02 23.25 -4.46
CA LYS A 149 17.44 23.77 -3.23
C LYS A 149 16.57 22.72 -2.55
N GLN A 150 16.80 22.52 -1.26
CA GLN A 150 15.96 21.66 -0.43
C GLN A 150 14.58 22.33 -0.17
N PRO A 151 13.46 21.63 -0.36
CA PRO A 151 12.16 22.07 0.14
C PRO A 151 12.12 22.00 1.68
N VAL A 152 11.20 22.76 2.28
CA VAL A 152 10.83 22.57 3.68
C VAL A 152 9.72 21.53 3.75
N PHE A 153 9.95 20.44 4.46
CA PHE A 153 8.97 19.38 4.66
C PHE A 153 8.44 19.36 6.09
N ASP A 154 7.13 19.20 6.22
CA ASP A 154 6.41 19.06 7.48
C ASP A 154 5.27 18.06 7.24
N ALA A 155 5.42 16.86 7.77
CA ALA A 155 4.46 15.77 7.57
C ALA A 155 3.07 16.10 8.13
N ASP A 156 2.99 16.95 9.16
CA ASP A 156 1.72 17.28 9.82
C ASP A 156 0.78 18.05 8.88
N LYS A 157 1.33 18.82 7.93
CA LYS A 157 0.56 19.58 6.93
C LYS A 157 -0.10 18.73 5.85
N PHE A 158 0.27 17.45 5.75
CA PHE A 158 -0.28 16.53 4.76
C PHE A 158 -1.44 15.69 5.29
N TRP A 159 -1.76 15.79 6.59
CA TRP A 159 -2.94 15.13 7.13
C TRP A 159 -4.22 15.73 6.56
N GLY A 160 -5.08 14.86 6.05
CA GLY A 160 -6.46 15.17 5.73
C GLY A 160 -7.39 14.70 6.84
N GLU A 161 -8.49 15.42 7.03
CA GLU A 161 -9.58 15.02 7.91
C GLU A 161 -10.93 15.28 7.22
N TYR A 162 -11.84 14.32 7.30
CA TYR A 162 -13.21 14.48 6.84
C TYR A 162 -14.17 13.70 7.75
N SER A 163 -15.46 14.03 7.69
CA SER A 163 -16.51 13.30 8.40
C SER A 163 -17.39 12.55 7.42
N VAL A 164 -17.67 11.27 7.70
CA VAL A 164 -18.62 10.44 6.94
C VAL A 164 -19.57 9.73 7.89
N ASP A 165 -20.88 9.94 7.71
CA ASP A 165 -21.93 9.39 8.57
C ASP A 165 -21.73 9.66 10.08
N GLY A 166 -21.05 10.74 10.45
CA GLY A 166 -20.73 11.05 11.86
C GLY A 166 -19.51 10.33 12.42
N LEU A 167 -18.66 9.75 11.55
CA LEU A 167 -17.34 9.20 11.88
C LEU A 167 -16.27 10.17 11.39
N THR A 168 -15.30 10.49 12.26
CA THR A 168 -14.15 11.31 11.88
C THR A 168 -13.09 10.43 11.25
N VAL A 169 -12.71 10.70 10.00
CA VAL A 169 -11.67 9.94 9.29
C VAL A 169 -10.45 10.82 9.11
N LYS A 170 -9.30 10.34 9.58
CA LYS A 170 -7.99 10.92 9.33
C LYS A 170 -7.29 10.13 8.23
N THR A 171 -6.64 10.83 7.31
CA THR A 171 -6.02 10.21 6.12
C THR A 171 -4.74 10.92 5.73
N LEU A 172 -3.92 10.24 4.92
CA LEU A 172 -2.66 10.74 4.41
C LEU A 172 -2.58 10.53 2.89
N PRO A 173 -1.63 11.18 2.20
CA PRO A 173 -1.33 10.87 0.82
C PRO A 173 -1.01 9.37 0.62
N GLY A 174 -1.45 8.81 -0.50
CA GLY A 174 -1.30 7.37 -0.80
C GLY A 174 -2.37 6.43 -0.19
N VAL A 175 -3.20 6.89 0.76
CA VAL A 175 -4.25 6.04 1.35
C VAL A 175 -5.51 5.98 0.47
N PHE A 176 -6.07 4.78 0.31
CA PHE A 176 -7.34 4.55 -0.37
C PHE A 176 -8.51 5.18 0.41
N SER A 177 -9.55 5.65 -0.29
CA SER A 177 -10.72 6.31 0.30
C SER A 177 -10.43 7.66 0.97
N ARG A 178 -9.68 8.53 0.27
CA ARG A 178 -9.41 9.89 0.77
C ARG A 178 -10.66 10.78 0.89
N ASP A 179 -11.73 10.45 0.17
CA ASP A 179 -12.91 11.31 0.01
C ASP A 179 -14.24 10.71 0.52
N GLY A 180 -14.21 9.59 1.26
CA GLY A 180 -15.43 9.00 1.83
C GLY A 180 -15.44 7.47 1.89
N LEU A 181 -16.58 6.91 2.28
CA LEU A 181 -16.83 5.47 2.35
C LEU A 181 -17.23 4.96 0.95
N ASP A 182 -16.39 4.15 0.31
CA ASP A 182 -16.66 3.64 -1.05
C ASP A 182 -17.86 2.68 -1.08
N VAL A 183 -18.47 2.53 -2.26
CA VAL A 183 -19.68 1.70 -2.45
C VAL A 183 -19.46 0.24 -2.05
N GLY A 184 -18.25 -0.30 -2.23
CA GLY A 184 -17.88 -1.65 -1.78
C GLY A 184 -17.89 -1.74 -0.26
N SER A 185 -17.22 -0.81 0.42
CA SER A 185 -17.25 -0.72 1.89
C SER A 185 -18.66 -0.55 2.45
N GLN A 186 -19.51 0.28 1.81
CA GLN A 186 -20.92 0.44 2.21
C GLN A 186 -21.69 -0.88 2.11
N LEU A 187 -21.53 -1.59 1.00
CA LEU A 187 -22.16 -2.89 0.78
C LEU A 187 -21.67 -3.92 1.81
N LEU A 188 -20.37 -3.96 2.11
CA LEU A 188 -19.84 -4.85 3.15
C LEU A 188 -20.45 -4.54 4.52
N LEU A 189 -20.45 -3.27 4.93
CA LEU A 189 -21.03 -2.81 6.20
C LEU A 189 -22.50 -3.19 6.35
N SER A 190 -23.29 -3.09 5.27
CA SER A 190 -24.72 -3.46 5.27
C SER A 190 -24.98 -4.91 5.68
N THR A 191 -23.97 -5.77 5.56
CA THR A 191 -24.08 -7.19 5.95
C THR A 191 -23.72 -7.43 7.42
N LEU A 192 -23.03 -6.49 8.06
CA LEU A 192 -22.50 -6.66 9.42
C LEU A 192 -23.61 -6.37 10.45
N THR A 193 -24.03 -7.41 11.16
CA THR A 193 -25.14 -7.31 12.13
C THR A 193 -24.74 -6.43 13.33
N PRO A 194 -25.63 -5.55 13.83
CA PRO A 194 -25.45 -4.86 15.10
C PRO A 194 -25.19 -5.80 16.27
N HIS A 195 -24.45 -5.31 17.28
CA HIS A 195 -24.09 -6.04 18.49
C HIS A 195 -23.26 -7.32 18.25
N THR A 196 -22.53 -7.38 17.13
CA THR A 196 -21.54 -8.43 16.91
C THR A 196 -20.47 -8.40 18.02
N LYS A 197 -19.94 -9.57 18.36
CA LYS A 197 -18.89 -9.76 19.39
C LYS A 197 -17.79 -10.64 18.81
N GLY A 198 -16.61 -10.58 19.40
CA GLY A 198 -15.49 -11.45 19.02
C GLY A 198 -14.28 -10.67 18.54
N LYS A 199 -13.23 -11.39 18.14
CA LYS A 199 -12.03 -10.84 17.51
C LYS A 199 -12.29 -10.64 16.02
N VAL A 200 -12.09 -9.42 15.53
CA VAL A 200 -12.27 -9.05 14.13
C VAL A 200 -10.94 -8.58 13.57
N LEU A 201 -10.53 -9.14 12.43
CA LEU A 201 -9.37 -8.68 11.67
C LEU A 201 -9.83 -7.97 10.40
N ASP A 202 -9.39 -6.74 10.20
CA ASP A 202 -9.56 -5.94 8.98
C ASP A 202 -8.26 -5.97 8.17
N VAL A 203 -8.26 -6.68 7.04
CA VAL A 203 -7.08 -6.85 6.18
C VAL A 203 -7.17 -5.90 4.99
N GLY A 204 -6.15 -5.07 4.82
CA GLY A 204 -6.18 -3.96 3.85
C GLY A 204 -7.04 -2.81 4.39
N CYS A 205 -6.76 -2.39 5.62
CA CYS A 205 -7.65 -1.51 6.37
C CYS A 205 -7.72 -0.06 5.84
N GLY A 206 -6.77 0.38 5.01
CA GLY A 206 -6.77 1.75 4.47
C GLY A 206 -6.76 2.79 5.60
N ALA A 207 -7.73 3.72 5.59
CA ALA A 207 -7.89 4.71 6.67
C ALA A 207 -8.67 4.19 7.90
N GLY A 208 -9.04 2.90 7.95
CA GLY A 208 -9.75 2.29 9.08
C GLY A 208 -11.25 2.57 9.13
N VAL A 209 -11.83 3.14 8.07
CA VAL A 209 -13.24 3.56 7.99
C VAL A 209 -14.20 2.39 8.24
N LEU A 210 -13.94 1.24 7.61
CA LEU A 210 -14.74 0.03 7.77
C LEU A 210 -14.77 -0.43 9.23
N SER A 211 -13.60 -0.42 9.88
CA SER A 211 -13.43 -0.80 11.27
C SER A 211 -14.16 0.12 12.25
N VAL A 212 -14.03 1.45 12.13
CA VAL A 212 -14.74 2.38 13.03
C VAL A 212 -16.25 2.38 12.80
N ALA A 213 -16.69 2.22 11.55
CA ALA A 213 -18.10 2.07 11.23
C ALA A 213 -18.70 0.79 11.84
N PHE A 214 -17.96 -0.32 11.79
CA PHE A 214 -18.38 -1.58 12.41
C PHE A 214 -18.42 -1.49 13.95
N ALA A 215 -17.38 -0.90 14.55
CA ALA A 215 -17.29 -0.72 16.00
C ALA A 215 -18.45 0.13 16.55
N ARG A 216 -18.90 1.14 15.80
CA ARG A 216 -20.01 2.02 16.20
C ARG A 216 -21.29 1.27 16.56
N HIS A 217 -21.68 0.25 15.80
CA HIS A 217 -22.87 -0.56 16.09
C HIS A 217 -22.55 -1.91 16.74
N SER A 218 -21.27 -2.24 16.92
CA SER A 218 -20.80 -3.47 17.55
C SER A 218 -19.66 -3.19 18.55
N PRO A 219 -19.90 -2.44 19.64
CA PRO A 219 -18.84 -1.96 20.54
C PRO A 219 -18.12 -3.05 21.35
N LYS A 220 -18.49 -4.32 21.18
CA LYS A 220 -17.89 -5.48 21.86
C LYS A 220 -16.97 -6.30 20.96
N ILE A 221 -16.72 -5.84 19.73
CA ILE A 221 -15.68 -6.42 18.88
C ILE A 221 -14.30 -5.97 19.39
N ARG A 222 -13.31 -6.84 19.24
CA ARG A 222 -11.90 -6.52 19.47
C ARG A 222 -11.22 -6.45 18.11
N LEU A 223 -10.80 -5.26 17.72
CA LEU A 223 -10.29 -4.98 16.39
C LEU A 223 -8.77 -5.20 16.32
N THR A 224 -8.36 -5.85 15.23
CA THR A 224 -7.01 -5.84 14.70
C THR A 224 -7.08 -5.39 13.25
N LEU A 225 -6.20 -4.49 12.84
CA LEU A 225 -6.17 -3.91 11.50
C LEU A 225 -4.76 -4.09 10.95
N CYS A 226 -4.65 -4.45 9.67
CA CYS A 226 -3.37 -4.46 9.00
C CYS A 226 -3.44 -3.95 7.56
N ASP A 227 -2.35 -3.33 7.13
CA ASP A 227 -2.16 -2.85 5.77
C ASP A 227 -0.68 -2.95 5.38
N VAL A 228 -0.39 -2.99 4.09
CA VAL A 228 1.00 -2.90 3.60
C VAL A 228 1.53 -1.47 3.62
N SER A 229 0.63 -0.48 3.58
CA SER A 229 0.96 0.91 3.41
C SER A 229 1.21 1.60 4.75
N ALA A 230 2.40 2.16 4.95
CA ALA A 230 2.73 2.97 6.12
C ALA A 230 1.72 4.12 6.35
N PRO A 231 1.33 4.93 5.33
CA PRO A 231 0.32 5.95 5.55
C PRO A 231 -1.06 5.38 5.89
N ALA A 232 -1.42 4.17 5.42
CA ALA A 232 -2.68 3.52 5.82
C ALA A 232 -2.65 3.07 7.30
N VAL A 233 -1.54 2.50 7.75
CA VAL A 233 -1.35 2.13 9.16
C VAL A 233 -1.49 3.35 10.07
N GLU A 234 -0.81 4.46 9.75
CA GLU A 234 -0.90 5.69 10.55
C GLU A 234 -2.29 6.33 10.46
N ALA A 235 -2.91 6.38 9.27
CA ALA A 235 -4.27 6.88 9.09
C ALA A 235 -5.31 6.06 9.89
N SER A 236 -5.19 4.74 9.89
CA SER A 236 -6.04 3.84 10.67
C SER A 236 -5.91 4.08 12.17
N ARG A 237 -4.68 4.19 12.70
CA ARG A 237 -4.46 4.53 14.12
C ARG A 237 -5.12 5.86 14.49
N ALA A 238 -4.90 6.88 13.67
CA ALA A 238 -5.43 8.22 13.91
C ALA A 238 -6.96 8.26 13.83
N THR A 239 -7.56 7.51 12.90
CA THR A 239 -9.02 7.36 12.77
C THR A 239 -9.63 6.60 13.95
N LEU A 240 -9.01 5.50 14.40
CA LEU A 240 -9.46 4.79 15.60
C LEU A 240 -9.47 5.72 16.82
N ALA A 241 -8.38 6.44 17.04
CA ALA A 241 -8.25 7.40 18.14
C ALA A 241 -9.30 8.52 18.06
N ALA A 242 -9.52 9.09 16.87
CA ALA A 242 -10.50 10.17 16.66
C ALA A 242 -11.96 9.76 16.95
N ASN A 243 -12.28 8.46 16.88
CA ASN A 243 -13.60 7.92 17.18
C ASN A 243 -13.68 7.18 18.52
N CYS A 244 -12.64 7.27 19.36
CA CYS A 244 -12.55 6.56 20.64
C CYS A 244 -12.76 5.03 20.50
N VAL A 245 -12.23 4.44 19.42
CA VAL A 245 -12.28 3.00 19.16
C VAL A 245 -10.92 2.39 19.47
N GLU A 246 -10.90 1.39 20.35
CA GLU A 246 -9.70 0.60 20.63
C GLU A 246 -9.45 -0.43 19.52
N GLY A 247 -8.18 -0.61 19.16
CA GLY A 247 -7.77 -1.64 18.21
C GLY A 247 -6.26 -1.66 18.01
N GLU A 248 -5.75 -2.83 17.66
CA GLU A 248 -4.36 -3.00 17.26
C GLU A 248 -4.23 -2.70 15.77
N VAL A 249 -3.25 -1.88 15.38
CA VAL A 249 -2.95 -1.60 13.96
C VAL A 249 -1.48 -1.93 13.73
N PHE A 250 -1.14 -2.58 12.62
CA PHE A 250 0.26 -2.82 12.25
C PHE A 250 0.46 -3.02 10.75
N ALA A 251 1.69 -2.84 10.28
CA ALA A 251 2.06 -3.13 8.90
C ALA A 251 2.15 -4.65 8.69
N SER A 252 1.54 -5.16 7.62
CA SER A 252 1.60 -6.59 7.27
C SER A 252 1.38 -6.79 5.78
N ASN A 253 2.11 -7.75 5.21
CA ASN A 253 1.81 -8.24 3.88
C ASN A 253 0.72 -9.32 3.99
N VAL A 254 -0.53 -8.88 3.88
CA VAL A 254 -1.72 -9.69 4.16
C VAL A 254 -1.61 -10.28 5.57
N PHE A 255 -1.29 -11.57 5.72
CA PHE A 255 -1.19 -12.26 7.01
C PHE A 255 0.24 -12.41 7.57
N SER A 256 1.29 -11.85 6.94
CA SER A 256 2.68 -12.13 7.34
C SER A 256 2.96 -11.84 8.83
N GLU A 257 2.43 -10.72 9.34
CA GLU A 257 2.61 -10.32 10.73
C GLU A 257 1.42 -10.66 11.62
N VAL A 258 0.32 -11.17 11.05
CA VAL A 258 -0.89 -11.51 11.79
C VAL A 258 -0.63 -12.70 12.72
N LYS A 259 -0.91 -12.53 14.01
CA LYS A 259 -0.79 -13.59 15.02
C LYS A 259 -2.15 -13.99 15.58
N GLY A 260 -2.31 -15.26 15.91
CA GLY A 260 -3.53 -15.79 16.51
C GLY A 260 -4.67 -16.01 15.51
N ARG A 261 -5.86 -16.22 16.07
CA ARG A 261 -7.10 -16.52 15.34
C ARG A 261 -8.22 -15.55 15.69
N PHE A 262 -9.11 -15.35 14.74
CA PHE A 262 -10.20 -14.37 14.73
C PHE A 262 -11.54 -15.06 14.52
N ASP A 263 -12.60 -14.43 15.02
CA ASP A 263 -13.98 -14.86 14.83
C ASP A 263 -14.53 -14.34 13.49
N MET A 264 -13.99 -13.21 13.01
CA MET A 264 -14.29 -12.66 11.70
C MET A 264 -13.05 -12.05 11.06
N ILE A 265 -12.86 -12.27 9.76
CA ILE A 265 -11.90 -11.54 8.93
C ILE A 265 -12.71 -10.79 7.87
N ILE A 266 -12.53 -9.48 7.78
CA ILE A 266 -13.15 -8.62 6.78
C ILE A 266 -12.09 -8.02 5.87
N SER A 267 -12.43 -7.79 4.60
CA SER A 267 -11.53 -7.12 3.66
C SER A 267 -12.29 -6.49 2.49
N ASN A 268 -11.85 -5.29 2.09
CA ASN A 268 -12.16 -4.66 0.81
C ASN A 268 -10.84 -4.52 0.03
N PRO A 269 -10.35 -5.60 -0.61
CA PRO A 269 -9.04 -5.61 -1.25
C PRO A 269 -8.99 -4.63 -2.44
N PRO A 270 -7.83 -3.99 -2.68
CA PRO A 270 -7.67 -3.05 -3.78
C PRO A 270 -7.88 -3.73 -5.14
N PHE A 271 -8.48 -2.99 -6.07
CA PHE A 271 -8.59 -3.41 -7.46
C PHE A 271 -7.36 -2.97 -8.25
N HIS A 272 -6.64 -3.92 -8.83
CA HIS A 272 -5.55 -3.61 -9.76
C HIS A 272 -6.01 -3.78 -11.21
N ASP A 273 -5.51 -2.93 -12.10
CA ASP A 273 -5.81 -3.01 -13.56
C ASP A 273 -5.32 -4.31 -14.21
N GLY A 274 -4.52 -5.11 -13.49
CA GLY A 274 -4.07 -6.44 -13.90
C GLY A 274 -4.94 -7.55 -13.30
N MET A 275 -5.55 -8.37 -14.17
CA MET A 275 -6.35 -9.53 -13.75
C MET A 275 -5.52 -10.56 -12.96
N GLN A 276 -4.26 -10.78 -13.35
CA GLN A 276 -3.36 -11.73 -12.69
C GLN A 276 -2.92 -11.26 -11.30
N THR A 277 -2.50 -10.00 -11.16
CA THR A 277 -2.17 -9.39 -9.86
C THR A 277 -3.37 -9.41 -8.91
N SER A 278 -4.58 -9.14 -9.43
CA SER A 278 -5.81 -9.20 -8.64
C SER A 278 -6.14 -10.63 -8.19
N LEU A 279 -5.84 -11.64 -9.01
CA LEU A 279 -6.00 -13.06 -8.67
C LEU A 279 -5.03 -13.49 -7.57
N ASP A 280 -3.75 -13.13 -7.67
CA ASP A 280 -2.72 -13.51 -6.69
C ASP A 280 -3.01 -12.89 -5.31
N ALA A 281 -3.46 -11.63 -5.29
CA ALA A 281 -3.91 -10.95 -4.08
C ALA A 281 -5.12 -11.67 -3.45
N ALA A 282 -6.13 -12.01 -4.26
CA ALA A 282 -7.31 -12.75 -3.80
C ALA A 282 -6.95 -14.13 -3.24
N GLN A 283 -6.08 -14.87 -3.93
CA GLN A 283 -5.60 -16.18 -3.47
C GLN A 283 -4.85 -16.09 -2.16
N THR A 284 -3.95 -15.11 -2.02
CA THR A 284 -3.17 -14.91 -0.79
C THR A 284 -4.09 -14.58 0.39
N LEU A 285 -5.10 -13.74 0.17
CA LEU A 285 -6.11 -13.40 1.18
C LEU A 285 -6.96 -14.62 1.58
N ILE A 286 -7.54 -15.32 0.61
CA ILE A 286 -8.47 -16.42 0.88
C ILE A 286 -7.74 -17.61 1.52
N ARG A 287 -6.60 -18.03 0.93
CA ARG A 287 -5.82 -19.17 1.45
C ARG A 287 -5.13 -18.86 2.77
N GLY A 288 -4.80 -17.60 3.05
CA GLY A 288 -4.25 -17.21 4.34
C GLY A 288 -5.29 -17.23 5.47
N ALA A 289 -6.54 -16.87 5.17
CA ALA A 289 -7.61 -16.72 6.17
C ALA A 289 -7.88 -18.01 6.97
N VAL A 290 -7.80 -19.20 6.36
CA VAL A 290 -8.04 -20.49 7.07
C VAL A 290 -7.09 -20.73 8.25
N ARG A 291 -5.90 -20.13 8.23
CA ARG A 291 -4.92 -20.25 9.32
C ARG A 291 -5.26 -19.34 10.50
N HIS A 292 -6.00 -18.27 10.23
CA HIS A 292 -6.32 -17.20 11.16
C HIS A 292 -7.79 -17.16 11.57
N LEU A 293 -8.65 -18.09 11.13
CA LEU A 293 -10.02 -18.20 11.62
C LEU A 293 -10.17 -19.22 12.75
N ASN A 294 -10.99 -18.90 13.74
CA ASN A 294 -11.50 -19.85 14.71
C ASN A 294 -12.47 -20.84 14.04
N SER A 295 -12.73 -21.99 14.66
CA SER A 295 -13.79 -22.89 14.20
C SER A 295 -15.13 -22.16 14.23
N GLY A 296 -15.85 -22.14 13.11
CA GLY A 296 -17.09 -21.37 12.95
C GLY A 296 -16.89 -19.87 12.72
N GLY A 297 -15.63 -19.38 12.70
CA GLY A 297 -15.33 -18.01 12.29
C GLY A 297 -15.54 -17.80 10.79
N GLU A 298 -15.72 -16.56 10.37
CA GLU A 298 -16.09 -16.24 8.99
C GLU A 298 -15.15 -15.25 8.30
N LEU A 299 -14.90 -15.49 7.02
CA LEU A 299 -14.27 -14.55 6.09
C LEU A 299 -15.37 -13.82 5.33
N ARG A 300 -15.34 -12.49 5.33
CA ARG A 300 -16.20 -11.64 4.48
C ARG A 300 -15.35 -10.75 3.58
N ILE A 301 -15.57 -10.84 2.28
CA ILE A 301 -14.84 -10.06 1.29
C ILE A 301 -15.84 -9.35 0.39
N VAL A 302 -15.67 -8.04 0.19
CA VAL A 302 -16.35 -7.33 -0.89
C VAL A 302 -15.40 -7.21 -2.09
N ALA A 303 -15.87 -7.59 -3.27
CA ALA A 303 -15.08 -7.51 -4.50
C ALA A 303 -15.96 -7.24 -5.72
N ASN A 304 -15.34 -6.77 -6.81
CA ASN A 304 -16.01 -6.67 -8.11
C ASN A 304 -16.41 -8.06 -8.61
N ALA A 305 -17.63 -8.17 -9.14
CA ALA A 305 -18.24 -9.45 -9.50
C ALA A 305 -17.53 -10.25 -10.62
N PHE A 306 -16.65 -9.60 -11.40
CA PHE A 306 -15.90 -10.24 -12.50
C PHE A 306 -14.63 -10.97 -12.04
N LEU A 307 -14.19 -10.77 -10.79
CA LEU A 307 -12.98 -11.40 -10.27
C LEU A 307 -13.28 -12.83 -9.79
N PRO A 308 -12.35 -13.77 -9.97
CA PRO A 308 -12.56 -15.20 -9.68
C PRO A 308 -12.44 -15.55 -8.18
N TYR A 309 -13.03 -14.73 -7.29
CA TYR A 309 -13.15 -15.04 -5.86
C TYR A 309 -13.93 -16.34 -5.57
N PRO A 310 -15.07 -16.63 -6.27
CA PRO A 310 -15.85 -17.85 -6.03
C PRO A 310 -15.02 -19.13 -6.10
N ASP A 311 -14.25 -19.31 -7.18
CA ASP A 311 -13.48 -20.53 -7.41
C ASP A 311 -12.44 -20.76 -6.30
N VAL A 312 -11.76 -19.69 -5.88
CA VAL A 312 -10.74 -19.75 -4.83
C VAL A 312 -11.38 -19.99 -3.45
N LEU A 313 -12.55 -19.40 -3.19
CA LEU A 313 -13.31 -19.63 -1.96
C LEU A 313 -13.79 -21.08 -1.87
N ASP A 314 -14.36 -21.63 -2.93
CA ASP A 314 -14.83 -23.01 -2.97
C ASP A 314 -13.66 -24.00 -2.89
N GLU A 315 -12.54 -23.72 -3.56
CA GLU A 315 -11.31 -24.53 -3.46
C GLU A 315 -10.80 -24.61 -2.02
N THR A 316 -10.89 -23.51 -1.27
CA THR A 316 -10.27 -23.32 0.04
C THR A 316 -11.20 -23.71 1.20
N PHE A 317 -12.44 -23.22 1.18
CA PHE A 317 -13.44 -23.40 2.24
C PHE A 317 -14.47 -24.49 1.94
N GLY A 318 -14.50 -24.99 0.70
CA GLY A 318 -15.45 -26.00 0.21
C GLY A 318 -16.74 -25.40 -0.36
N PHE A 319 -17.20 -24.28 0.18
CA PHE A 319 -18.39 -23.56 -0.27
C PHE A 319 -18.35 -22.09 0.18
N HIS A 320 -18.99 -21.21 -0.58
CA HIS A 320 -19.21 -19.81 -0.22
C HIS A 320 -20.65 -19.35 -0.44
N GLU A 321 -21.03 -18.27 0.23
CA GLU A 321 -22.30 -17.58 0.04
C GLU A 321 -22.07 -16.18 -0.54
N VAL A 322 -22.94 -15.74 -1.44
CA VAL A 322 -23.06 -14.32 -1.80
C VAL A 322 -24.17 -13.72 -0.95
N ILE A 323 -23.80 -12.95 0.08
CA ILE A 323 -24.75 -12.45 1.09
C ILE A 323 -25.30 -11.06 0.77
N ALA A 324 -24.66 -10.33 -0.15
CA ALA A 324 -25.15 -9.08 -0.71
C ALA A 324 -24.52 -8.83 -2.08
N GLN A 325 -25.22 -8.10 -2.95
CA GLN A 325 -24.69 -7.72 -4.26
C GLN A 325 -25.32 -6.42 -4.79
N THR A 326 -24.58 -5.74 -5.66
CA THR A 326 -25.03 -4.64 -6.51
C THR A 326 -24.71 -4.99 -7.96
N GLY A 327 -24.96 -4.07 -8.90
CA GLY A 327 -24.53 -4.25 -10.30
C GLY A 327 -23.00 -4.33 -10.48
N ARG A 328 -22.21 -3.92 -9.47
CA ARG A 328 -20.74 -3.86 -9.55
C ARG A 328 -20.03 -4.76 -8.54
N PHE A 329 -20.53 -4.80 -7.31
CA PHE A 329 -19.86 -5.47 -6.18
C PHE A 329 -20.67 -6.65 -5.65
N LYS A 330 -19.98 -7.66 -5.13
CA LYS A 330 -20.54 -8.78 -4.38
C LYS A 330 -19.85 -8.88 -3.03
N VAL A 331 -20.61 -9.20 -1.98
CA VAL A 331 -20.07 -9.57 -0.67
C VAL A 331 -20.14 -11.09 -0.55
N TYR A 332 -18.95 -11.69 -0.51
CA TYR A 332 -18.76 -13.11 -0.32
C TYR A 332 -18.58 -13.42 1.16
N ARG A 333 -19.12 -14.56 1.59
CA ARG A 333 -18.96 -15.11 2.94
C ARG A 333 -18.52 -16.56 2.86
N ALA A 334 -17.50 -16.92 3.64
CA ALA A 334 -17.09 -18.30 3.85
C ALA A 334 -16.87 -18.58 5.33
N ILE A 335 -17.25 -19.77 5.79
CA ILE A 335 -17.17 -20.16 7.20
C ILE A 335 -16.07 -21.21 7.38
N MET A 336 -15.26 -21.07 8.42
CA MET A 336 -14.26 -22.05 8.79
C MET A 336 -14.93 -23.30 9.37
N THR A 337 -15.02 -24.35 8.55
CA THR A 337 -15.53 -25.67 8.93
C THR A 337 -14.41 -26.71 8.96
N ARG A 338 -14.73 -27.96 9.32
CA ARG A 338 -13.77 -29.08 9.24
C ARG A 338 -13.33 -29.41 7.80
N GLN A 339 -14.11 -28.99 6.80
CA GLN A 339 -13.83 -29.24 5.38
C GLN A 339 -12.86 -28.23 4.76
N ALA A 340 -12.60 -27.11 5.44
CA ALA A 340 -11.65 -26.11 4.96
C ALA A 340 -10.25 -26.72 4.84
N LYS A 341 -9.64 -26.59 3.66
CA LYS A 341 -8.29 -27.10 3.41
C LYS A 341 -7.30 -26.29 4.22
N LYS A 342 -6.58 -26.95 5.13
CA LYS A 342 -5.38 -26.37 5.75
C LYS A 342 -4.25 -26.52 4.73
N GLY A 343 -4.07 -25.49 3.91
CA GLY A 343 -2.94 -25.38 2.98
C GLY A 343 -1.61 -25.36 3.70
#